data_AF-C8NHX9-F1
#
_entry.id   AF-C8NHX9-F1
#
_cell.length_a   1.000
_cell.length_b   1.000
_cell.length_c   1.000
_cell.angle_alpha   90.00
_cell.angle_beta   90.00
_cell.angle_gamma   90.00
#
_symmetry.space_group_name_H-M   'P 1'
#
loop_
_entity.id
_entity.type
_entity.pdbx_description
1 polymer ?
#
loop_
_entity_poly.entity_id
_entity_poly.type
_entity_poly.pdbx_seq_one_letter_code
_entity_poly.pdbx_strand_id
1 'polypeptide(L)'
;MDLVNVSKLYENAKIKEAVKHPKHYQGINGLEVFTVMENFIPKYENSFDGYIAGNVLKYVLRAPSKGKMLEDLKKAKEHLDLLIERLED
;
A
#
# COMPACT_ATOMS: atom_id res chain seq x y z
N MET A 1 -37.35 12.88 -1.61
CA MET A 1 -35.89 12.85 -1.37
C MET A 1 -35.24 13.55 -2.55
N ASP A 2 -34.66 14.72 -2.34
CA ASP A 2 -34.16 15.54 -3.45
C ASP A 2 -32.92 14.91 -4.10
N LEU A 3 -32.83 14.98 -5.43
CA LEU A 3 -31.74 14.40 -6.24
C LEU A 3 -30.34 14.83 -5.76
N VAL A 4 -30.23 16.07 -5.26
CA VAL A 4 -29.00 16.62 -4.67
C VAL A 4 -28.56 15.82 -3.44
N ASN A 5 -29.50 15.42 -2.57
CA ASN A 5 -29.19 14.68 -1.36
C ASN A 5 -28.73 13.24 -1.67
N VAL A 6 -29.35 12.61 -2.69
CA VAL A 6 -28.93 11.29 -3.19
C VAL A 6 -27.51 11.33 -3.77
N SER A 7 -27.18 12.35 -4.56
CA SER A 7 -25.83 12.50 -5.14
C SER A 7 -24.74 12.64 -4.06
N LYS A 8 -25.05 13.40 -3.00
CA LYS A 8 -24.12 13.63 -1.88
C LYS A 8 -23.88 12.36 -1.07
N LEU A 9 -24.92 11.56 -0.83
CA LEU A 9 -24.79 10.26 -0.17
C LEU A 9 -23.92 9.29 -0.96
N TYR A 10 -24.10 9.26 -2.29
CA TYR A 10 -23.30 8.43 -3.17
C TYR A 10 -21.82 8.84 -3.19
N GLU A 11 -21.53 10.15 -3.24
CA GLU A 11 -20.15 10.65 -3.20
C GLU A 11 -19.48 10.31 -1.87
N ASN A 12 -20.19 10.51 -0.75
CA ASN A 12 -19.69 10.12 0.57
C ASN A 12 -19.40 8.61 0.65
N ALA A 13 -20.24 7.77 0.06
CA ALA A 13 -20.00 6.34 0.00
C ALA A 13 -18.76 5.99 -0.83
N LYS A 14 -18.57 6.64 -1.99
CA LYS A 14 -17.36 6.49 -2.81
C LYS A 14 -16.09 6.89 -2.08
N ILE A 15 -16.10 8.03 -1.39
CA ILE A 15 -14.96 8.51 -0.61
C ILE A 15 -14.62 7.51 0.50
N LYS A 16 -15.65 7.05 1.24
CA LYS A 16 -15.48 6.05 2.30
C LYS A 16 -14.86 4.76 1.77
N GLU A 17 -15.31 4.31 0.59
CA GLU A 17 -14.76 3.12 -0.06
C GLU A 17 -13.32 3.32 -0.51
N ALA A 18 -13.00 4.45 -1.15
CA ALA A 18 -11.64 4.76 -1.58
C ALA A 18 -10.63 4.90 -0.42
N VAL A 19 -11.12 5.26 0.77
CA VAL A 19 -10.31 5.31 2.01
C VAL A 19 -10.08 3.91 2.58
N LYS A 20 -11.11 3.04 2.60
CA LYS A 20 -11.02 1.69 3.14
C LYS A 20 -10.29 0.72 2.21
N HIS A 21 -10.60 0.80 0.92
CA HIS A 21 -10.15 -0.09 -0.14
C HIS A 21 -9.54 0.74 -1.29
N PRO A 22 -8.41 1.41 -1.05
CA PRO A 22 -7.73 2.20 -2.07
C PRO A 22 -7.28 1.31 -3.23
N LYS A 23 -7.82 1.57 -4.44
CA LYS A 23 -7.53 0.81 -5.66
C LYS A 23 -6.05 0.62 -5.98
N HIS A 24 -5.20 1.54 -5.54
CA HIS A 24 -3.76 1.49 -5.77
C HIS A 24 -3.02 0.55 -4.81
N TYR A 25 -3.71 -0.08 -3.85
CA TYR A 25 -3.20 -1.17 -3.02
C TYR A 25 -3.93 -2.49 -3.29
N GLN A 26 -4.75 -2.57 -4.33
CA GLN A 26 -5.51 -3.75 -4.70
C GLN A 26 -4.97 -4.36 -5.99
N GLY A 27 -4.69 -5.67 -5.97
CA GLY A 27 -4.28 -6.43 -7.14
C GLY A 27 -5.46 -6.75 -8.07
N ILE A 28 -5.14 -7.32 -9.24
CA ILE A 28 -6.12 -7.63 -10.30
C ILE A 28 -7.26 -8.54 -9.80
N ASN A 29 -6.95 -9.46 -8.89
CA ASN A 29 -7.91 -10.41 -8.31
C ASN A 29 -8.43 -9.98 -6.93
N GLY A 30 -8.28 -8.70 -6.57
CA GLY A 30 -8.83 -8.15 -5.34
C GLY A 30 -7.97 -8.30 -4.08
N LEU A 31 -6.84 -9.00 -4.15
CA LEU A 31 -5.89 -9.13 -3.02
C LEU A 31 -5.29 -7.77 -2.65
N GLU A 32 -5.30 -7.44 -1.36
CA GLU A 32 -4.75 -6.17 -0.88
C GLU A 32 -3.31 -6.31 -0.38
N VAL A 33 -2.53 -5.24 -0.58
CA VAL A 33 -1.15 -5.12 -0.07
C VAL A 33 -1.08 -5.42 1.43
N PHE A 34 -2.04 -4.94 2.22
CA PHE A 34 -2.05 -5.16 3.68
C PHE A 34 -2.28 -6.62 4.06
N THR A 35 -3.07 -7.37 3.30
CA THR A 35 -3.23 -8.82 3.50
C THR A 35 -1.91 -9.56 3.29
N VAL A 36 -1.12 -9.15 2.29
CA VAL A 36 0.23 -9.69 2.10
C VAL A 36 1.12 -9.33 3.28
N MET A 37 1.12 -8.07 3.72
CA MET A 37 1.94 -7.64 4.85
C MET A 37 1.61 -8.38 6.15
N GLU A 38 0.33 -8.53 6.48
CA GLU A 38 -0.11 -9.25 7.68
C GLU A 38 0.41 -10.70 7.72
N ASN A 39 0.51 -11.35 6.57
CA ASN A 39 0.96 -12.74 6.47
C ASN A 39 2.49 -12.92 6.47
N PHE A 40 3.25 -11.92 6.02
CA PHE A 40 4.71 -12.05 5.84
C PHE A 40 5.55 -11.20 6.80
N ILE A 41 5.09 -10.01 7.20
CA ILE A 41 5.86 -9.11 8.07
C ILE A 41 6.11 -9.67 9.48
N PRO A 42 5.19 -10.43 10.12
CA PRO A 42 5.44 -10.99 11.45
C PRO A 42 6.62 -11.97 11.55
N LYS A 43 7.21 -12.39 10.42
CA LYS A 43 8.40 -13.24 10.40
C LYS A 43 9.71 -12.48 10.66
N TYR A 44 9.69 -11.16 10.58
CA TYR A 44 10.84 -10.34 10.97
C TYR A 44 10.91 -10.25 12.49
N GLU A 45 12.02 -10.72 13.07
CA GLU A 45 12.25 -10.65 14.52
C GLU A 45 12.36 -9.19 15.01
N ASN A 46 13.00 -8.34 14.20
CA ASN A 46 13.08 -6.91 14.44
C ASN A 46 11.89 -6.19 13.79
N SER A 47 11.13 -5.45 14.60
CA SER A 47 9.92 -4.75 14.15
C SER A 47 10.19 -3.63 13.15
N PHE A 48 11.34 -2.96 13.24
CA PHE A 48 11.71 -1.91 12.32
C PHE A 48 12.12 -2.46 10.96
N ASP A 49 12.81 -3.60 10.93
CA ASP A 49 13.16 -4.31 9.69
C ASP A 49 11.89 -4.78 8.96
N GLY A 50 10.92 -5.31 9.72
CA GLY A 50 9.59 -5.65 9.20
C GLY A 50 8.85 -4.42 8.62
N TYR A 51 8.94 -3.26 9.25
CA TYR A 51 8.38 -2.01 8.72
C TYR A 51 9.05 -1.59 7.40
N ILE A 52 10.38 -1.69 7.31
CA ILE A 52 11.12 -1.37 6.08
C ILE A 52 10.72 -2.34 4.96
N ALA A 53 10.71 -3.65 5.22
CA ALA A 53 10.27 -4.67 4.27
C ALA A 53 8.83 -4.44 3.80
N GLY A 54 7.93 -4.07 4.71
CA GLY A 54 6.57 -3.66 4.38
C GLY A 54 6.55 -2.51 3.38
N ASN A 55 7.36 -1.47 3.59
CA ASN A 55 7.45 -0.35 2.64
C ASN A 55 7.95 -0.78 1.25
N VAL A 56 8.94 -1.67 1.17
CA VAL A 56 9.39 -2.24 -0.10
C VAL A 56 8.21 -2.90 -0.84
N LEU A 57 7.49 -3.81 -0.18
CA LEU A 57 6.31 -4.48 -0.75
C LEU A 57 5.23 -3.48 -1.18
N LYS A 58 4.94 -2.50 -0.32
CA LYS A 58 3.95 -1.44 -0.58
C LYS A 58 4.24 -0.71 -1.87
N TYR A 59 5.47 -0.24 -2.03
CA TYR A 59 5.84 0.59 -3.17
C TYR A 59 5.89 -0.22 -4.46
N VAL A 60 6.43 -1.44 -4.44
CA VAL A 60 6.46 -2.33 -5.61
C VAL A 60 5.04 -2.64 -6.09
N LEU A 61 4.14 -3.03 -5.19
CA LEU A 61 2.76 -3.40 -5.53
C LEU A 61 1.91 -2.19 -5.93
N ARG A 62 2.21 -0.99 -5.40
CA ARG A 62 1.50 0.25 -5.71
C ARG A 62 1.94 0.89 -7.03
N ALA A 63 3.19 0.73 -7.44
CA ALA A 63 3.81 1.39 -8.57
C ALA A 63 2.95 1.41 -9.88
N PRO A 64 2.30 0.31 -10.30
CA PRO A 64 1.50 0.32 -11.54
C PRO A 64 0.18 1.10 -11.42
N SER A 65 -0.29 1.42 -10.20
CA SER A 65 -1.67 1.84 -9.96
C SER A 65 -1.82 3.25 -9.39
N LYS A 66 -0.76 3.88 -8.86
CA LYS A 66 -0.83 5.23 -8.25
C LYS A 66 -0.54 6.38 -9.22
N GLY A 67 -0.06 6.07 -10.43
CA GLY A 67 0.30 7.07 -11.46
C GLY A 67 1.68 7.70 -11.30
N LYS A 68 2.52 7.17 -10.39
CA LYS A 68 3.89 7.65 -10.13
C LYS A 68 4.90 6.49 -10.05
N MET A 69 4.84 5.61 -11.05
CA MET A 69 5.56 4.34 -11.06
C MET A 69 7.06 4.48 -10.73
N LEU A 70 7.78 5.38 -11.42
CA LEU A 70 9.21 5.56 -11.19
C LEU A 70 9.54 6.09 -9.78
N GLU A 71 8.72 6.99 -9.24
CA GLU A 71 8.91 7.51 -7.88
C GLU A 71 8.72 6.41 -6.83
N ASP A 72 7.70 5.55 -7.02
CA ASP A 72 7.45 4.42 -6.12
C ASP A 72 8.58 3.38 -6.20
N LEU A 73 9.04 3.03 -7.41
CA LEU A 73 10.16 2.09 -7.56
C LEU A 73 11.46 2.62 -6.94
N LYS A 74 11.75 3.93 -7.05
CA LYS A 74 12.88 4.55 -6.36
C LYS A 74 12.74 4.46 -4.85
N LYS A 75 11.55 4.74 -4.29
CA LYS A 75 11.31 4.58 -2.85
C LYS A 75 11.49 3.13 -2.39
N ALA A 76 11.03 2.16 -3.19
CA ALA A 76 11.26 0.74 -2.91
C ALA A 76 12.75 0.42 -2.84
N LYS A 77 13.55 0.92 -3.79
CA LYS A 77 15.01 0.76 -3.80
C LYS A 77 15.65 1.30 -2.53
N GLU A 78 15.38 2.55 -2.16
CA GLU A 78 15.97 3.17 -0.95
C GLU A 78 15.65 2.38 0.33
N HIS A 79 14.43 1.83 0.46
CA HIS A 79 14.07 1.01 1.62
C HIS A 79 14.75 -0.36 1.59
N LEU A 80 14.89 -0.96 0.40
CA LEU A 80 15.58 -2.23 0.26
C LEU A 80 17.07 -2.11 0.59
N ASP A 81 17.73 -1.06 0.08
CA ASP A 81 19.14 -0.78 0.38
C ASP A 81 19.34 -0.61 1.89
N LEU A 82 18.50 0.21 2.55
CA LEU A 82 18.55 0.39 4.00
C LEU A 82 18.37 -0.91 4.78
N LEU A 83 17.46 -1.79 4.34
CA LEU A 83 17.26 -3.07 5.02
C LEU A 83 18.49 -3.98 4.87
N ILE A 84 19.14 -3.96 3.70
CA ILE A 84 20.36 -4.73 3.45
C ILE A 84 21.49 -4.22 4.35
N GLU A 85 21.75 -2.90 4.36
CA GLU A 85 22.78 -2.28 5.21
C GLU A 85 22.62 -2.70 6.68
N ARG A 86 21.39 -2.65 7.20
CA ARG A 86 21.08 -3.02 8.59
C ARG A 86 21.31 -4.49 8.94
N LEU A 87 21.33 -5.38 7.96
CA LEU A 87 21.55 -6.81 8.14
C LEU A 87 23.01 -7.22 7.90
N GLU A 88 23.80 -6.35 7.25
CA GLU A 88 25.24 -6.53 7.03
C GLU A 88 26.09 -5.98 8.19
N ASP A 89 25.53 -5.05 8.98
CA ASP A 89 26.11 -4.51 10.23
C ASP A 89 26.07 -5.52 11.40
#